data_AF-A0AAD6N9I4-F1
#
_entry.id   AF-A0AAD6N9I4-F1
#
_cell.length_a   1.000
_cell.length_b   1.000
_cell.length_c   1.000
_cell.angle_alpha   90.00
_cell.angle_beta   90.00
_cell.angle_gamma   90.00
#
_symmetry.space_group_name_H-M   'P 1'
#
loop_
_entity.id
_entity.type
_entity.pdbx_description
1 polymer ?
#
loop_
_entity_poly.entity_id
_entity_poly.type
_entity_poly.pdbx_seq_one_letter_code
_entity_poly.pdbx_strand_id
1 'polypeptide(L)'
;MANTQPQPPTKRPEPSALSAQTSSATHQTPSVATSTQVLHNLQHQHLWTSLLTHTIPTPLPSSTKGQTQTHAVTLVSGIPPHRVYTHPDEQLWMLENGIREDDLRPERMFVIPTAHGQAWSLATMAAVFDELPRVARGLVEYSHRENGENGENGDDEMERKLTRYYEKREMARESREWGSQRLLLAMVDRGMGGDGTVAYYVVQEGEVKPRQN
;
A
#
# COMPACT_ATOMS: atom_id res chain seq x y z
N MET A 1 -37.91 -51.52 4.89
CA MET A 1 -37.25 -50.95 6.07
C MET A 1 -36.10 -50.08 5.57
N ALA A 2 -36.30 -48.76 5.52
CA ALA A 2 -35.28 -47.82 5.06
C ALA A 2 -34.42 -47.40 6.26
N ASN A 3 -33.12 -47.66 6.17
CA ASN A 3 -32.15 -47.40 7.23
C ASN A 3 -31.71 -45.94 7.17
N THR A 4 -32.33 -45.06 7.97
CA THR A 4 -31.96 -43.64 8.07
C THR A 4 -30.85 -43.49 9.12
N GLN A 5 -29.61 -43.49 8.68
CA GLN A 5 -28.46 -43.23 9.55
C GLN A 5 -28.34 -41.72 9.81
N PRO A 6 -28.28 -41.26 11.08
CA PRO A 6 -28.18 -39.83 11.39
C PRO A 6 -26.79 -39.30 11.00
N GLN A 7 -26.75 -38.22 10.21
CA GLN A 7 -25.50 -37.54 9.88
C GLN A 7 -24.87 -36.91 11.13
N PRO A 8 -23.54 -36.99 11.30
CA PRO A 8 -22.85 -36.37 12.43
C PRO A 8 -22.96 -34.84 12.35
N PRO A 9 -23.01 -34.14 13.50
CA PRO A 9 -23.06 -32.68 13.51
C PRO A 9 -21.78 -32.12 12.88
N THR A 10 -21.94 -31.36 11.81
CA THR A 10 -20.86 -30.62 11.16
C THR A 10 -20.25 -29.63 12.17
N LYS A 11 -19.03 -29.92 12.65
CA LYS A 11 -18.26 -28.98 13.47
C LYS A 11 -18.03 -27.71 12.67
N ARG A 12 -18.37 -26.56 13.26
CA ARG A 12 -18.06 -25.25 12.67
C ARG A 12 -16.53 -25.16 12.53
N PRO A 13 -16.00 -24.70 11.38
CA PRO A 13 -14.55 -24.58 11.20
C PRO A 13 -13.96 -23.64 12.25
N GLU A 14 -12.76 -23.99 12.73
CA GLU A 14 -12.00 -23.19 13.68
C GLU A 14 -11.68 -21.81 13.07
N PRO A 15 -11.74 -20.73 13.86
CA PRO A 15 -11.42 -19.39 13.37
C PRO A 15 -9.94 -19.30 12.95
N SER A 16 -9.67 -18.64 11.84
CA SER A 16 -8.30 -18.36 11.38
C SER A 16 -7.50 -17.61 12.46
N ALA A 17 -6.17 -17.81 12.51
CA ALA A 17 -5.29 -17.17 13.49
C ALA A 17 -5.46 -15.63 13.54
N LEU A 18 -5.70 -15.01 12.38
CA LEU A 18 -6.05 -13.60 12.24
C LEU A 18 -7.37 -13.22 12.91
N SER A 19 -8.42 -14.03 12.71
CA SER A 19 -9.71 -13.80 13.35
C SER A 19 -9.56 -13.91 14.86
N ALA A 20 -8.81 -14.90 15.36
CA ALA A 20 -8.52 -15.02 16.79
C ALA A 20 -7.77 -13.79 17.34
N GLN A 21 -6.76 -13.27 16.63
CA GLN A 21 -6.04 -12.06 17.04
C GLN A 21 -6.96 -10.83 17.09
N THR A 22 -7.77 -10.60 16.06
CA THR A 22 -8.70 -9.46 16.02
C THR A 22 -9.84 -9.57 17.04
N SER A 23 -10.35 -10.78 17.31
CA SER A 23 -11.42 -11.03 18.29
C SER A 23 -10.92 -10.98 19.74
N SER A 24 -9.66 -11.34 19.99
CA SER A 24 -9.06 -11.28 21.33
C SER A 24 -8.81 -9.85 21.81
N ALA A 25 -8.76 -8.89 20.89
CA ALA A 25 -8.52 -7.50 21.20
C ALA A 25 -9.84 -6.76 21.50
N THR A 26 -10.28 -6.86 22.75
CA THR A 26 -11.56 -6.37 23.29
C THR A 26 -11.85 -4.86 23.14
N HIS A 27 -10.94 -4.06 22.59
CA HIS A 27 -11.07 -2.60 22.41
C HIS A 27 -10.50 -2.04 21.09
N GLN A 28 -10.40 -2.84 20.02
CA GLN A 28 -9.92 -2.30 18.73
C GLN A 28 -11.01 -1.54 17.97
N THR A 29 -10.70 -0.32 17.51
CA THR A 29 -11.54 0.39 16.56
C THR A 29 -11.57 -0.38 15.22
N PRO A 30 -12.67 -0.31 14.45
CA PRO A 30 -12.78 -1.04 13.18
C PRO A 30 -11.64 -0.76 12.19
N SER A 31 -11.10 0.47 12.19
CA SER A 31 -9.97 0.89 11.36
C SER A 31 -8.65 0.21 11.74
N VAL A 32 -8.40 0.03 13.04
CA VAL A 32 -7.21 -0.68 13.55
C VAL A 32 -7.28 -2.16 13.17
N ALA A 33 -8.46 -2.77 13.30
CA ALA A 33 -8.66 -4.16 12.87
C ALA A 33 -8.42 -4.30 11.35
N THR A 34 -8.92 -3.36 10.52
CA THR A 34 -8.72 -3.40 9.05
C THR A 34 -7.25 -3.27 8.71
N SER A 35 -6.57 -2.33 9.37
CA SER A 35 -5.14 -2.09 9.18
C SER A 35 -4.30 -3.29 9.57
N THR A 36 -4.64 -3.95 10.68
CA THR A 36 -3.96 -5.18 11.14
C THR A 36 -4.12 -6.31 10.13
N GLN A 37 -5.31 -6.48 9.58
CA GLN A 37 -5.56 -7.50 8.55
C GLN A 37 -4.78 -7.24 7.26
N VAL A 38 -4.78 -5.99 6.77
CA VAL A 38 -3.98 -5.60 5.60
C VAL A 38 -2.49 -5.77 5.86
N LEU A 39 -2.00 -5.38 7.04
CA LEU A 39 -0.59 -5.53 7.41
C LEU A 39 -0.16 -7.01 7.40
N HIS A 40 -0.96 -7.89 8.02
CA HIS A 40 -0.69 -9.33 7.99
C HIS A 40 -0.76 -9.90 6.58
N ASN A 41 -1.70 -9.44 5.74
CA ASN A 41 -1.80 -9.87 4.36
C ASN A 41 -0.54 -9.48 3.55
N LEU A 42 -0.11 -8.21 3.67
CA LEU A 42 1.11 -7.71 3.05
C LEU A 42 2.35 -8.49 3.49
N GLN A 43 2.48 -8.78 4.79
CA GLN A 43 3.63 -9.50 5.34
C GLN A 43 3.69 -10.96 4.91
N HIS A 44 2.58 -11.69 5.06
CA HIS A 44 2.60 -13.15 4.96
C HIS A 44 2.17 -13.69 3.60
N GLN A 45 1.34 -12.97 2.85
CA GLN A 45 0.91 -13.39 1.51
C GLN A 45 1.70 -12.69 0.41
N HIS A 46 1.95 -11.38 0.56
CA HIS A 46 2.71 -10.61 -0.43
C HIS A 46 4.19 -10.45 -0.11
N LEU A 47 4.66 -10.97 1.04
CA LEU A 47 6.07 -10.97 1.45
C LEU A 47 6.70 -9.56 1.48
N TRP A 48 5.91 -8.54 1.83
CA TRP A 48 6.42 -7.18 1.99
C TRP A 48 7.33 -7.09 3.20
N THR A 49 8.39 -6.31 3.06
CA THR A 49 9.38 -6.07 4.12
C THR A 49 9.29 -4.64 4.64
N SER A 50 9.94 -4.39 5.78
CA SER A 50 10.05 -3.05 6.39
C SER A 50 8.69 -2.36 6.59
N LEU A 51 7.67 -3.12 7.00
CA LEU A 51 6.31 -2.65 7.19
C LEU A 51 6.21 -1.68 8.38
N LEU A 52 5.59 -0.52 8.17
CA LEU A 52 5.38 0.52 9.18
C LEU A 52 3.96 1.08 9.06
N THR A 53 3.35 1.39 10.20
CA THR A 53 2.03 2.02 10.27
C THR A 53 2.17 3.50 10.63
N HIS A 54 1.45 4.33 9.89
CA HIS A 54 1.41 5.78 10.01
C HIS A 54 -0.02 6.23 10.26
N THR A 55 -0.15 7.39 10.90
CA THR A 55 -1.46 8.01 11.15
C THR A 55 -1.43 9.42 10.61
N ILE A 56 -2.30 9.70 9.64
CA ILE A 56 -2.44 11.01 9.02
C ILE A 56 -3.67 11.71 9.60
N PRO A 57 -3.53 12.91 10.19
CA PRO A 57 -4.67 13.72 10.60
C PRO A 57 -5.33 14.32 9.35
N THR A 58 -6.59 14.01 9.10
CA THR A 58 -7.34 14.54 7.96
C THR A 58 -8.43 15.51 8.44
N PRO A 59 -8.54 16.72 7.84
CA PRO A 59 -9.61 17.65 8.18
C PRO A 59 -10.95 17.13 7.69
N LEU A 60 -11.97 17.17 8.54
CA LEU A 60 -13.36 16.88 8.15
C LEU A 60 -14.01 18.17 7.63
N PRO A 61 -14.84 18.13 6.57
CA PRO A 61 -15.69 19.26 6.24
C PRO A 61 -16.71 19.45 7.37
N SER A 62 -16.45 20.40 8.27
CA SER A 62 -17.32 20.70 9.41
C SER A 62 -18.66 21.26 8.90
N SER A 63 -19.76 20.52 9.10
CA SER A 63 -21.12 21.02 8.81
C SER A 63 -21.71 21.86 9.97
N THR A 64 -21.00 22.08 11.07
CA THR A 64 -21.56 22.82 12.21
C THR A 64 -20.49 23.65 12.91
N LYS A 65 -20.77 24.94 13.09
CA LYS A 65 -19.88 25.92 13.73
C LYS A 65 -19.42 25.41 15.11
N GLY A 66 -18.12 25.20 15.28
CA GLY A 66 -17.48 25.17 16.60
C GLY A 66 -16.77 23.88 17.03
N GLN A 67 -16.78 22.79 16.26
CA GLN A 67 -15.98 21.59 16.58
C GLN A 67 -15.23 21.08 15.34
N THR A 68 -13.91 21.29 15.30
CA THR A 68 -13.00 20.69 14.32
C THR A 68 -12.81 19.21 14.67
N GLN A 69 -13.72 18.35 14.24
CA GLN A 69 -13.54 16.90 14.40
C GLN A 69 -12.49 16.46 13.38
N THR A 70 -11.28 16.12 13.82
CA THR A 70 -10.24 15.54 12.97
C THR A 70 -10.44 14.03 12.90
N HIS A 71 -10.46 13.46 11.71
CA HIS A 71 -10.46 12.00 11.55
C HIS A 71 -9.06 11.56 11.18
N ALA A 72 -8.57 10.50 11.83
CA ALA A 72 -7.26 9.94 11.56
C ALA A 72 -7.36 8.83 10.51
N VAL A 73 -6.63 8.97 9.40
CA VAL A 73 -6.48 7.92 8.40
C VAL A 73 -5.23 7.11 8.74
N THR A 74 -5.40 5.79 8.87
CA THR A 74 -4.27 4.87 9.01
C THR A 74 -3.67 4.59 7.64
N LEU A 75 -2.35 4.67 7.54
CA LEU A 75 -1.59 4.39 6.33
C LEU A 75 -0.52 3.36 6.65
N VAL A 76 -0.41 2.31 5.85
CA VAL A 76 0.66 1.31 5.96
C VAL A 76 1.71 1.63 4.90
N SER A 77 2.99 1.45 5.22
CA SER A 77 4.06 1.57 4.24
C SER A 77 4.96 0.35 4.32
N GLY A 78 5.53 -0.09 3.21
CA GLY A 78 6.46 -1.22 3.17
C GLY A 78 7.13 -1.34 1.82
N ILE A 79 8.04 -2.30 1.70
CA ILE A 79 8.82 -2.56 0.49
C ILE A 79 8.29 -3.87 -0.11
N PRO A 80 7.64 -3.84 -1.28
CA PRO A 80 7.20 -5.05 -1.96
C PRO A 80 8.41 -5.80 -2.55
N PRO A 81 8.33 -7.14 -2.70
CA PRO A 81 9.39 -7.93 -3.32
C PRO A 81 9.57 -7.61 -4.82
N HIS A 82 8.51 -7.19 -5.49
CA HIS A 82 8.50 -6.77 -6.90
C HIS A 82 7.73 -5.44 -7.03
N ARG A 83 7.97 -4.64 -8.08
CA ARG A 83 7.26 -3.37 -8.23
C ARG A 83 5.81 -3.66 -8.58
N VAL A 84 4.89 -3.06 -7.82
CA VAL A 84 3.45 -3.28 -8.01
C VAL A 84 2.94 -2.57 -9.27
N TYR A 85 3.59 -1.48 -9.68
CA TYR A 85 3.22 -0.70 -10.85
C TYR A 85 4.42 0.07 -11.40
N THR A 86 4.59 0.01 -12.73
CA THR A 86 5.53 0.82 -13.50
C THR A 86 4.73 1.64 -14.50
N HIS A 87 5.02 2.94 -14.61
CA HIS A 87 4.32 3.80 -15.57
C HIS A 87 4.66 3.36 -17.02
N PRO A 88 3.73 3.38 -17.98
CA PRO A 88 4.02 2.94 -19.36
C PRO A 88 5.22 3.69 -19.99
N ASP A 89 5.28 5.01 -19.84
CA ASP A 89 6.42 5.82 -20.35
C ASP A 89 7.74 5.49 -19.64
N GLU A 90 7.69 5.15 -18.35
CA GLU A 90 8.87 4.71 -17.58
C GLU A 90 9.32 3.34 -18.08
N GLN A 91 8.37 2.43 -18.32
CA GLN A 91 8.63 1.08 -18.83
C GLN A 91 9.24 1.12 -20.24
N LEU A 92 8.76 2.03 -21.10
CA LEU A 92 9.34 2.24 -22.42
C LEU A 92 10.79 2.73 -22.30
N TRP A 93 11.03 3.74 -21.46
CA TRP A 93 12.37 4.26 -21.23
C TRP A 93 13.33 3.20 -20.67
N MET A 94 12.86 2.38 -19.72
CA MET A 94 13.63 1.26 -19.17
C MET A 94 14.01 0.25 -20.27
N LEU A 95 13.05 -0.10 -21.14
CA LEU A 95 13.27 -1.02 -22.25
C LEU A 95 14.30 -0.47 -23.26
N GLU A 96 14.21 0.81 -23.61
CA GLU A 96 15.16 1.49 -24.52
C GLU A 96 16.58 1.54 -23.95
N ASN A 97 16.72 1.62 -22.62
CA ASN A 97 18.00 1.68 -21.94
C ASN A 97 18.50 0.30 -21.47
N GLY A 98 17.75 -0.78 -21.75
CA GLY A 98 18.10 -2.14 -21.39
C GLY A 98 18.10 -2.40 -19.88
N ILE A 99 17.31 -1.65 -19.11
CA ILE A 99 17.18 -1.78 -17.65
C ILE A 99 16.00 -2.70 -17.35
N ARG A 100 16.23 -3.76 -16.58
CA ARG A 100 15.18 -4.67 -16.11
C ARG A 100 14.61 -4.17 -14.79
N GLU A 101 13.43 -4.65 -14.44
CA GLU A 101 12.80 -4.32 -13.16
C GLU A 101 13.64 -4.80 -11.96
N ASP A 102 14.26 -5.98 -12.11
CA ASP A 102 15.10 -6.60 -11.08
C ASP A 102 16.37 -5.79 -10.78
N ASP A 103 16.81 -4.93 -11.72
CA ASP A 103 17.98 -4.09 -11.56
C ASP A 103 17.68 -2.84 -10.72
N LEU A 104 16.40 -2.50 -10.54
CA LEU A 104 15.99 -1.32 -9.81
C LEU A 104 15.94 -1.59 -8.30
N ARG A 105 16.35 -0.59 -7.52
CA ARG A 105 16.19 -0.65 -6.06
C ARG A 105 14.70 -0.77 -5.68
N PRO A 106 14.33 -1.72 -4.80
CA PRO A 106 12.99 -1.83 -4.27
C PRO A 106 12.52 -0.53 -3.62
N GLU A 107 11.29 -0.15 -3.91
CA GLU A 107 10.74 1.13 -3.47
C GLU A 107 9.71 0.95 -2.38
N ARG A 108 9.78 1.80 -1.36
CA ARG A 108 8.71 1.86 -0.37
C ARG A 108 7.43 2.37 -1.00
N MET A 109 6.36 1.60 -0.84
CA MET A 109 5.01 1.95 -1.24
C MET A 109 4.13 2.22 -0.04
N PHE A 110 3.09 3.02 -0.26
CA PHE A 110 2.08 3.37 0.72
C PHE A 110 0.77 2.67 0.39
N VAL A 111 0.08 2.18 1.42
CA VAL A 111 -1.15 1.39 1.33
C VAL A 111 -2.16 1.97 2.32
N ILE A 112 -3.34 2.33 1.84
CA ILE A 112 -4.47 2.75 2.69
C ILE A 112 -5.37 1.53 2.93
N PRO A 113 -5.50 1.05 4.18
CA PRO A 113 -6.47 0.03 4.54
C PRO A 113 -7.89 0.62 4.53
N THR A 114 -8.81 -0.03 3.82
CA THR A 114 -10.21 0.37 3.76
C THR A 114 -11.13 -0.84 3.88
N ALA A 115 -12.29 -0.67 4.53
CA ALA A 115 -13.31 -1.72 4.57
C ALA A 115 -14.19 -1.63 3.31
N HIS A 116 -14.68 -2.77 2.83
CA HIS A 116 -15.68 -2.81 1.78
C HIS A 116 -16.93 -1.98 2.19
N GLY A 117 -17.38 -1.08 1.31
CA GLY A 117 -18.47 -0.15 1.59
C GLY A 117 -18.09 1.12 2.38
N GLN A 118 -16.82 1.30 2.78
CA GLN A 118 -16.35 2.54 3.37
C GLN A 118 -16.35 3.67 2.33
N ALA A 119 -17.13 4.72 2.58
CA ALA A 119 -17.16 5.88 1.71
C ALA A 119 -15.86 6.69 1.80
N TRP A 120 -15.31 7.05 0.64
CA TRP A 120 -14.18 7.96 0.51
C TRP A 120 -14.63 9.27 -0.12
N SER A 121 -14.41 10.38 0.57
CA SER A 121 -14.59 11.70 -0.04
C SER A 121 -13.33 12.09 -0.80
N LEU A 122 -13.50 12.82 -1.91
CA LEU A 122 -12.37 13.34 -2.68
C LEU A 122 -11.47 14.24 -1.82
N ALA A 123 -12.06 15.03 -0.90
CA ALA A 123 -11.32 15.89 0.01
C ALA A 123 -10.44 15.09 0.99
N THR A 124 -10.96 13.97 1.52
CA THR A 124 -10.19 13.07 2.39
C THR A 124 -9.02 12.44 1.62
N MET A 125 -9.28 11.98 0.40
CA MET A 125 -8.23 11.38 -0.44
C MET A 125 -7.16 12.41 -0.80
N ALA A 126 -7.56 13.62 -1.23
CA ALA A 126 -6.64 14.71 -1.54
C ALA A 126 -5.75 15.06 -0.34
N ALA A 127 -6.33 15.20 0.86
CA ALA A 127 -5.57 15.47 2.07
C ALA A 127 -4.57 14.35 2.43
N VAL A 128 -4.86 13.09 2.08
CA VAL A 128 -3.88 12.00 2.23
C VAL A 128 -2.72 12.19 1.26
N PHE A 129 -3.00 12.49 -0.02
CA PHE A 129 -1.96 12.77 -1.02
C PHE A 129 -1.09 13.97 -0.64
N ASP A 130 -1.69 15.05 -0.12
CA ASP A 130 -0.97 16.24 0.35
C ASP A 130 0.03 15.92 1.48
N GLU A 131 -0.31 14.95 2.35
CA GLU A 131 0.52 14.54 3.48
C GLU A 131 1.57 13.47 3.12
N LEU A 132 1.41 12.75 2.01
CA LEU A 132 2.35 11.69 1.59
C LEU A 132 3.81 12.16 1.47
N PRO A 133 4.14 13.30 0.85
CA PRO A 133 5.53 13.78 0.78
C PRO A 133 6.15 14.02 2.17
N ARG A 134 5.33 14.44 3.15
CA ARG A 134 5.80 14.66 4.52
C ARG A 134 6.13 13.33 5.20
N VAL A 135 5.25 12.34 5.07
CA VAL A 135 5.46 10.99 5.62
C VAL A 135 6.66 10.31 4.95
N ALA A 136 6.78 10.43 3.62
CA ALA A 136 7.89 9.85 2.86
C ALA A 136 9.26 10.44 3.26
N ARG A 137 9.35 11.76 3.43
CA ARG A 137 10.60 12.41 3.88
C ARG A 137 11.05 11.92 5.26
N GLY A 138 10.12 11.80 6.20
CA GLY A 138 10.42 11.26 7.52
C GLY A 138 11.02 9.85 7.44
N LEU A 139 10.55 9.00 6.54
CA LEU A 139 11.06 7.64 6.36
C LEU A 139 12.46 7.57 5.75
N VAL A 140 12.81 8.48 4.83
CA VAL A 140 14.16 8.57 4.26
C VAL A 140 15.19 8.92 5.36
N GLU A 141 14.85 9.84 6.25
CA GLU A 141 15.69 10.22 7.40
C GLU A 141 15.95 9.03 8.33
N TYR A 142 14.95 8.16 8.57
CA TYR A 142 15.13 6.93 9.35
C TYR A 142 16.06 5.92 8.66
N SER A 143 15.91 5.72 7.34
CA SER A 143 16.73 4.74 6.60
C SER A 143 18.20 5.13 6.44
N HIS A 144 18.52 6.43 6.36
CA HIS A 144 19.90 6.91 6.28
C HIS A 144 20.72 6.66 7.55
N ARG A 145 20.04 6.43 8.69
CA ARG A 145 20.70 6.15 9.98
C ARG A 145 21.11 4.68 10.12
N GLU A 146 20.54 3.77 9.33
CA GLU A 146 20.77 2.32 9.44
C GLU A 146 21.68 1.74 8.35
N ASN A 147 21.87 2.42 7.21
CA ASN A 147 22.72 1.91 6.13
C ASN A 147 24.18 2.40 6.24
N GLY A 148 24.96 1.69 7.06
CA GLY A 148 26.41 1.60 6.88
C GLY A 148 26.72 0.56 5.81
N GLU A 149 27.32 1.03 4.72
CA GLU A 149 28.15 0.35 3.71
C GLU A 149 27.94 -1.17 3.49
N ASN A 150 27.48 -1.53 2.28
CA ASN A 150 28.10 -2.58 1.48
C ASN A 150 27.49 -2.59 0.08
N GLY A 151 28.34 -2.38 -0.93
CA GLY A 151 28.00 -2.50 -2.34
C GLY A 151 29.22 -2.96 -3.10
N GLU A 152 29.29 -4.26 -3.35
CA GLU A 152 30.30 -4.93 -4.16
C GLU A 152 30.22 -4.49 -5.63
N ASN A 153 31.36 -4.57 -6.31
CA ASN A 153 31.61 -4.17 -7.70
C ASN A 153 30.50 -4.60 -8.68
N GLY A 154 29.65 -3.65 -9.06
CA GLY A 154 28.76 -3.78 -10.21
C GLY A 154 29.51 -3.45 -11.50
N ASP A 155 29.04 -3.98 -12.63
CA ASP A 155 29.53 -3.58 -13.95
C ASP A 155 29.39 -2.05 -14.10
N ASP A 156 30.51 -1.33 -14.23
CA ASP A 156 30.56 0.15 -14.30
C ASP A 156 29.57 0.74 -15.31
N GLU A 157 29.26 0.01 -16.38
CA GLU A 157 28.27 0.44 -17.37
C GLU A 157 26.84 0.43 -16.83
N MET A 158 26.48 -0.60 -16.07
CA MET A 158 25.15 -0.77 -15.51
C MET A 158 24.89 0.26 -14.41
N GLU A 159 25.89 0.53 -13.57
CA GLU A 159 25.81 1.57 -12.55
C GLU A 159 25.52 2.94 -13.18
N ARG A 160 26.21 3.30 -14.27
CA ARG A 160 25.95 4.55 -15.01
C ARG A 160 24.53 4.62 -15.58
N LYS A 161 23.99 3.49 -16.09
CA LYS A 161 22.60 3.43 -16.58
C LYS A 161 21.61 3.64 -15.44
N LEU A 162 21.85 3.03 -14.27
CA LEU A 162 21.03 3.22 -13.07
C LEU A 162 21.10 4.67 -12.55
N THR A 163 22.28 5.28 -12.51
CA THR A 163 22.42 6.70 -12.12
C THR A 163 21.58 7.59 -13.04
N ARG A 164 21.69 7.40 -14.37
CA ARG A 164 20.88 8.14 -15.34
C ARG A 164 19.38 7.89 -15.18
N TYR A 165 18.99 6.64 -14.91
CA TYR A 165 17.60 6.29 -14.63
C TYR A 165 17.06 7.07 -13.43
N TYR A 166 17.78 7.09 -12.30
CA TYR A 166 17.34 7.79 -11.10
C TYR A 166 17.31 9.31 -11.31
N GLU A 167 18.29 9.88 -12.00
CA GLU A 167 18.28 11.30 -12.38
C GLU A 167 17.08 11.65 -13.26
N LYS A 168 16.83 10.87 -14.33
CA LYS A 168 15.68 11.07 -15.22
C LYS A 168 14.38 10.91 -14.46
N ARG A 169 14.31 9.99 -13.49
CA ARG A 169 13.12 9.76 -12.68
C ARG A 169 12.80 10.94 -11.78
N GLU A 170 13.80 11.53 -11.13
CA GLU A 170 13.57 12.74 -10.31
C GLU A 170 13.09 13.91 -11.17
N MET A 171 13.71 14.12 -12.35
CA MET A 171 13.22 15.09 -13.33
C MET A 171 11.78 14.80 -13.77
N ALA A 172 11.44 13.54 -14.02
CA ALA A 172 10.10 13.12 -14.42
C ALA A 172 9.06 13.27 -13.32
N ARG A 173 9.46 13.22 -12.03
CA ARG A 173 8.59 13.53 -10.89
C ARG A 173 8.27 15.02 -10.83
N GLU A 174 9.24 15.88 -11.13
CA GLU A 174 9.04 17.33 -11.17
C GLU A 174 8.16 17.74 -12.35
N SER A 175 8.42 17.18 -13.55
CA SER A 175 7.64 17.45 -14.75
C SER A 175 6.31 16.70 -14.81
N ARG A 176 6.09 15.73 -13.90
CA ARG A 176 4.94 14.80 -13.88
C ARG A 176 4.78 13.98 -15.17
N GLU A 177 5.86 13.80 -15.93
CA GLU A 177 5.88 13.04 -17.18
C GLU A 177 5.57 11.55 -16.98
N TRP A 178 6.12 10.96 -15.92
CA TRP A 178 5.96 9.54 -15.56
C TRP A 178 4.85 9.31 -14.52
N GLY A 179 3.91 10.25 -14.45
CA GLY A 179 2.83 10.26 -13.48
C GLY A 179 3.19 10.98 -12.19
N SER A 180 2.19 11.05 -11.33
CA SER A 180 2.21 11.74 -10.05
C SER A 180 2.44 10.75 -8.89
N GLN A 181 2.18 11.21 -7.66
CA GLN A 181 2.17 10.34 -6.50
C GLN A 181 1.13 9.23 -6.64
N ARG A 182 1.53 8.03 -6.18
CA ARG A 182 0.69 6.82 -6.21
C ARG A 182 0.73 6.10 -4.87
N LEU A 183 -0.38 5.46 -4.55
CA LEU A 183 -0.54 4.61 -3.38
C LEU A 183 -1.42 3.41 -3.73
N LEU A 184 -1.46 2.40 -2.87
CA LEU A 184 -2.40 1.30 -2.97
C LEU A 184 -3.58 1.51 -2.04
N LEU A 185 -4.79 1.25 -2.50
CA LEU A 185 -5.97 1.14 -1.67
C LEU A 185 -6.24 -0.35 -1.44
N ALA A 186 -6.09 -0.81 -0.20
CA ALA A 186 -6.32 -2.20 0.19
C ALA A 186 -7.71 -2.34 0.79
N MET A 187 -8.63 -2.89 0.02
CA MET A 187 -10.02 -3.10 0.40
C MET A 187 -10.23 -4.47 1.00
N VAL A 188 -10.69 -4.50 2.24
CA VAL A 188 -11.00 -5.74 2.97
C VAL A 188 -12.48 -6.03 2.87
N ASP A 189 -12.85 -7.23 2.40
CA ASP A 189 -14.23 -7.70 2.48
C ASP A 189 -14.55 -8.22 3.89
N ARG A 190 -15.58 -7.63 4.51
CA ARG A 190 -16.08 -7.96 5.86
C ARG A 190 -17.56 -8.36 5.87
N GLY A 191 -18.12 -8.76 4.72
CA GLY A 191 -19.50 -9.26 4.65
C GLY A 191 -19.78 -10.42 5.62
N MET A 192 -21.07 -10.81 5.75
CA MET A 192 -21.54 -11.88 6.65
C MET A 192 -20.96 -13.26 6.26
N GLY A 193 -19.69 -13.51 6.59
CA GLY A 193 -18.93 -14.70 6.20
C GLY A 193 -17.76 -14.44 5.24
N GLY A 194 -17.32 -13.19 5.08
CA GLY A 194 -16.15 -12.86 4.26
C GLY A 194 -14.93 -13.70 4.62
N ASP A 195 -14.27 -14.25 3.62
CA ASP A 195 -13.11 -15.15 3.73
C ASP A 195 -11.80 -14.42 4.09
N GLY A 196 -11.88 -13.11 4.34
CA GLY A 196 -10.72 -12.27 4.63
C GLY A 196 -9.97 -11.79 3.39
N THR A 197 -10.56 -11.90 2.20
CA THR A 197 -10.00 -11.39 0.94
C THR A 197 -9.67 -9.90 1.05
N VAL A 198 -8.48 -9.55 0.54
CA VAL A 198 -8.00 -8.18 0.40
C VAL A 198 -7.77 -7.89 -1.08
N ALA A 199 -8.47 -6.89 -1.61
CA ALA A 199 -8.27 -6.41 -2.98
C ALA A 199 -7.41 -5.15 -2.98
N TYR A 200 -6.41 -5.11 -3.86
CA TYR A 200 -5.49 -3.97 -3.98
C TYR A 200 -5.77 -3.18 -5.25
N TYR A 201 -5.99 -1.87 -5.11
CA TYR A 201 -6.17 -0.95 -6.23
C TYR A 201 -5.04 0.07 -6.25
N VAL A 202 -4.44 0.32 -7.41
CA VAL A 202 -3.50 1.43 -7.59
C VAL A 202 -4.30 2.72 -7.72
N VAL A 203 -4.02 3.68 -6.83
CA VAL A 203 -4.62 5.02 -6.85
C VAL A 203 -3.51 6.02 -7.14
N GLN A 204 -3.76 6.90 -8.11
CA GLN A 204 -2.81 7.94 -8.52
C GLN A 204 -3.48 9.31 -8.50
N GLU A 205 -2.67 10.34 -8.25
CA GLU A 205 -3.13 11.73 -8.26
C GLU A 205 -3.19 12.28 -9.70
N GLY A 206 -4.20 13.08 -10.05
CA GLY A 206 -4.24 13.76 -11.35
C GLY A 206 -4.63 12.88 -12.55
N GLU A 207 -4.33 13.37 -13.75
CA GLU A 207 -4.84 12.81 -15.00
C GLU A 207 -4.10 11.52 -15.40
N VAL A 208 -4.87 10.48 -15.72
CA VAL A 208 -4.32 9.24 -16.29
C VAL A 208 -4.13 9.46 -17.79
N LYS A 209 -2.90 9.39 -18.29
CA LYS A 209 -2.70 9.40 -19.75
C LYS A 209 -3.49 8.25 -20.38
N PRO A 210 -4.33 8.52 -21.40
CA PRO A 210 -5.05 7.45 -22.09
C PRO A 210 -4.04 6.48 -22.69
N ARG A 211 -4.20 5.19 -22.43
CA ARG A 211 -3.42 4.15 -23.09
C ARG A 211 -3.82 4.18 -24.57
N GLN A 212 -2.91 4.60 -25.44
CA GLN A 212 -3.04 4.32 -26.87
C GLN A 212 -2.81 2.81 -27.02
N ASN A 213 -3.91 2.07 -27.17
CA ASN A 213 -3.87 0.66 -27.56
C ASN A 213 -3.62 0.56 -29.07
#